data_AF-A0A7R7VUR4-F1
#
_entry.id   AF-A0A7R7VUR4-F1
#
_cell.length_a   1.000
_cell.length_b   1.000
_cell.length_c   1.000
_cell.angle_alpha   90.00
_cell.angle_beta   90.00
_cell.angle_gamma   90.00
#
_symmetry.space_group_name_H-M   'P 1'
#
loop_
_entity.id
_entity.type
_entity.pdbx_description
1 polymer ?
#
loop_
_entity_poly.entity_id
_entity_poly.type
_entity_poly.pdbx_seq_one_letter_code
_entity_poly.pdbx_strand_id
1 'polypeptide(L)'
;MSEPLPPTTKTPPQNPDSYLTNEPNESTLNDPSLTTNEEKKTLPIKTHHCRFCNHLLLATTRSLPSLPRRKDPARDAALILPLPKSTTNDDDVEDETNARGVKHYSILLSTSIPDRKATLVRREDGFEKRLLLRCGRCRVVVGYFLDDVHFPGHADDTNEGGGGVKVVYLLPGGLIETGIMGDEDKVKPMDQEWSGWA
;
A
#
# COMPACT_ATOMS: atom_id res chain seq x y z
N MET A 1 34.99 -47.58 49.18
CA MET A 1 36.10 -46.86 48.53
C MET A 1 35.73 -45.40 48.55
N SER A 2 36.64 -44.62 49.12
CA SER A 2 36.47 -43.26 49.63
C SER A 2 36.37 -42.20 48.52
N GLU A 3 35.61 -41.15 48.81
CA GLU A 3 35.68 -39.77 48.26
C GLU A 3 37.13 -39.22 48.19
N PRO A 4 37.46 -38.15 47.40
CA PRO A 4 36.80 -36.84 47.54
C PRO A 4 36.78 -35.84 46.33
N LEU A 5 35.96 -34.79 46.47
CA LEU A 5 36.07 -33.43 45.87
C LEU A 5 37.02 -32.54 46.73
N PRO A 6 37.29 -31.24 46.47
CA PRO A 6 37.50 -30.38 45.28
C PRO A 6 38.90 -29.67 45.38
N PRO A 7 39.22 -28.46 44.81
CA PRO A 7 38.76 -27.18 45.38
C PRO A 7 38.53 -26.00 44.38
N THR A 8 37.87 -24.97 44.90
CA THR A 8 37.57 -23.62 44.36
C THR A 8 38.64 -22.57 44.68
N THR A 9 38.88 -21.57 43.82
CA THR A 9 39.49 -20.25 44.19
C THR A 9 39.25 -19.23 43.05
N LYS A 10 38.38 -18.20 43.21
CA LYS A 10 38.56 -16.82 43.77
C LYS A 10 39.43 -15.85 42.92
N THR A 11 38.80 -14.71 42.64
CA THR A 11 39.09 -13.43 41.93
C THR A 11 40.22 -12.54 42.55
N PRO A 12 40.38 -11.25 42.17
CA PRO A 12 41.07 -10.56 41.05
C PRO A 12 42.39 -9.87 41.50
N PRO A 13 42.96 -8.93 40.71
CA PRO A 13 43.05 -7.56 41.25
C PRO A 13 42.69 -6.41 40.28
N GLN A 14 42.22 -5.31 40.87
CA GLN A 14 42.18 -3.92 40.36
C GLN A 14 43.64 -3.39 40.24
N ASN A 15 44.03 -2.29 39.58
CA ASN A 15 43.52 -0.91 39.55
C ASN A 15 44.49 -0.06 38.65
N PRO A 16 44.63 1.29 38.77
CA PRO A 16 44.27 2.29 37.76
C PRO A 16 45.47 3.09 37.20
N ASP A 17 45.24 3.93 36.19
CA ASP A 17 45.99 5.18 35.94
C ASP A 17 45.05 6.06 35.08
N SER A 18 44.50 7.22 35.48
CA SER A 18 45.00 8.45 36.10
C SER A 18 45.19 9.60 35.07
N TYR A 19 44.20 10.51 35.08
CA TYR A 19 44.23 11.98 34.91
C TYR A 19 44.85 12.68 33.68
N LEU A 20 44.09 13.67 33.15
CA LEU A 20 44.40 15.11 32.96
C LEU A 20 43.65 15.65 31.73
N THR A 21 42.49 16.31 31.89
CA THR A 21 42.29 17.79 31.92
C THR A 21 42.98 18.58 30.81
N ASN A 22 42.20 19.30 29.99
CA ASN A 22 42.37 20.73 29.68
C ASN A 22 41.24 21.23 28.75
N GLU A 23 40.28 21.94 29.32
CA GLU A 23 39.64 23.15 28.76
C GLU A 23 40.45 24.35 29.32
N PRO A 24 40.57 25.53 28.67
CA PRO A 24 39.43 26.33 28.17
C PRO A 24 39.69 27.18 26.90
N ASN A 25 38.63 27.69 26.25
CA ASN A 25 38.21 29.11 26.35
C ASN A 25 37.31 29.56 25.18
N GLU A 26 36.28 30.33 25.55
CA GLU A 26 35.43 31.28 24.80
C GLU A 26 36.01 31.84 23.49
N SER A 27 35.25 32.27 22.47
CA SER A 27 33.84 32.63 22.36
C SER A 27 33.56 32.92 20.88
N THR A 28 32.39 32.60 20.35
CA THR A 28 31.76 33.44 19.31
C THR A 28 30.25 33.32 19.38
N LEU A 29 29.63 34.48 19.53
CA LEU A 29 28.20 34.77 19.44
C LEU A 29 27.55 34.09 18.22
N ASN A 30 26.35 33.54 18.39
CA ASN A 30 25.20 33.75 17.50
C ASN A 30 23.95 33.07 18.07
N ASP A 31 22.92 33.89 18.28
CA ASP A 31 21.51 33.54 18.48
C ASP A 31 20.76 34.08 17.24
N PRO A 32 19.53 33.67 16.88
CA PRO A 32 18.89 32.36 16.83
C PRO A 32 18.63 31.96 15.36
N SER A 33 18.72 30.68 15.01
CA SER A 33 17.90 30.20 13.89
C SER A 33 17.10 28.98 14.33
N LEU A 34 15.82 29.25 14.62
CA LEU A 34 14.75 28.27 14.55
C LEU A 34 14.80 27.63 13.15
N THR A 35 15.49 26.50 13.03
CA THR A 35 15.27 25.59 11.92
C THR A 35 14.00 24.83 12.25
N THR A 36 12.86 25.37 11.82
CA THR A 36 11.63 24.60 11.70
C THR A 36 11.89 23.50 10.67
N ASN A 37 12.32 22.34 11.15
CA ASN A 37 12.23 21.09 10.40
C ASN A 37 10.74 20.85 10.14
N GLU A 38 10.24 21.30 8.99
CA GLU A 38 8.99 20.77 8.46
C GLU A 38 9.24 19.30 8.10
N GLU A 39 9.05 18.42 9.07
CA GLU A 39 8.96 16.99 8.83
C GLU A 39 7.86 16.76 7.80
N LYS A 40 8.25 16.41 6.57
CA LYS A 40 7.33 15.94 5.53
C LYS A 40 6.54 14.76 6.11
N LYS A 41 5.31 15.03 6.53
CA LYS A 41 4.42 14.06 7.17
C LYS A 41 4.00 13.01 6.14
N THR A 42 4.65 11.85 6.16
CA THR A 42 4.30 10.73 5.28
C THR A 42 3.14 9.91 5.85
N LEU A 43 2.31 9.35 4.98
CA LEU A 43 1.26 8.42 5.40
C LEU A 43 1.83 6.99 5.50
N PRO A 44 1.38 6.19 6.48
CA PRO A 44 1.82 4.80 6.60
C PRO A 44 1.37 3.98 5.38
N ILE A 45 2.26 3.14 4.87
CA ILE A 45 1.98 2.25 3.75
C ILE A 45 1.41 0.94 4.28
N LYS A 46 0.27 0.53 3.72
CA LYS A 46 -0.36 -0.77 3.93
C LYS A 46 -0.14 -1.66 2.73
N THR A 47 0.29 -2.89 2.98
CA THR A 47 0.54 -3.89 1.96
C THR A 47 -0.58 -4.93 1.95
N HIS A 48 -0.96 -5.36 0.75
CA HIS A 48 -2.07 -6.27 0.53
C HIS A 48 -1.65 -7.41 -0.40
N HIS A 49 -1.96 -8.62 0.03
CA HIS A 49 -1.59 -9.86 -0.61
C HIS A 49 -2.79 -10.50 -1.30
N CYS A 50 -2.55 -11.31 -2.32
CA CYS A 50 -3.56 -12.19 -2.89
C CYS A 50 -4.06 -13.14 -1.80
N ARG A 51 -5.36 -13.13 -1.52
CA ARG A 51 -5.98 -14.01 -0.52
C ARG A 51 -5.70 -15.50 -0.76
N PHE A 52 -5.52 -15.90 -2.01
CA PHE A 52 -5.43 -17.31 -2.41
C PHE A 52 -4.00 -17.87 -2.39
N CYS A 53 -2.98 -17.02 -2.48
CA CYS A 53 -1.58 -17.49 -2.59
C CYS A 53 -0.56 -16.61 -1.86
N ASN A 54 -1.03 -15.66 -1.05
CA ASN A 54 -0.23 -14.75 -0.24
C ASN A 54 0.84 -14.00 -1.04
N HIS A 55 0.58 -13.71 -2.32
CA HIS A 55 1.50 -12.95 -3.16
C HIS A 55 1.23 -11.45 -3.03
N LEU A 56 2.25 -10.61 -2.83
CA LEU A 56 2.08 -9.17 -2.65
C LEU A 56 1.57 -8.51 -3.95
N LEU A 57 0.38 -7.90 -3.92
CA LEU A 57 -0.27 -7.35 -5.11
C LEU A 57 -0.43 -5.83 -5.08
N LEU A 58 -0.59 -5.24 -3.89
CA LEU A 58 -0.89 -3.81 -3.74
C LEU A 58 -0.18 -3.23 -2.52
N ALA A 59 0.41 -2.06 -2.69
CA ALA A 59 0.83 -1.19 -1.59
C ALA A 59 0.07 0.13 -1.71
N THR A 60 -0.58 0.58 -0.63
CA THR A 60 -1.33 1.83 -0.64
C THR A 60 -1.29 2.51 0.73
N THR A 61 -1.35 3.83 0.75
CA THR A 61 -1.55 4.61 1.98
C THR A 61 -3.03 4.81 2.31
N ARG A 62 -3.94 4.35 1.46
CA ARG A 62 -5.39 4.40 1.67
C ARG A 62 -5.85 3.21 2.50
N SER A 63 -6.90 3.40 3.29
CA SER A 63 -7.58 2.29 3.94
C SER A 63 -8.59 1.69 2.96
N LEU A 64 -8.41 0.42 2.56
CA LEU A 64 -9.31 -0.21 1.58
C LEU A 64 -10.79 -0.23 2.02
N PRO A 65 -11.14 -0.50 3.29
CA PRO A 65 -12.54 -0.50 3.72
C PRO A 65 -13.23 0.86 3.66
N SER A 66 -12.48 1.97 3.64
CA SER A 66 -13.05 3.32 3.52
C SER A 66 -13.20 3.78 2.08
N LEU A 67 -12.80 2.97 1.09
CA LEU A 67 -12.95 3.33 -0.31
C LEU A 67 -14.42 3.24 -0.74
N PRO A 68 -14.85 4.12 -1.67
CA PRO A 68 -16.17 4.02 -2.25
C PRO A 68 -16.31 2.69 -2.98
N ARG A 69 -17.51 2.12 -2.89
CA ARG A 69 -17.90 0.90 -3.59
C ARG A 69 -18.72 1.21 -4.81
N ARG A 70 -18.54 0.40 -5.84
CA ARG A 70 -19.34 0.45 -7.04
C ARG A 70 -20.80 0.11 -6.70
N LYS A 71 -21.71 0.97 -7.15
CA LYS A 71 -23.16 0.85 -6.95
C LYS A 71 -23.81 0.24 -8.20
N ASP A 72 -25.12 -0.01 -8.11
CA ASP A 72 -25.94 -0.36 -9.26
C ASP A 72 -25.67 0.56 -10.46
N PRO A 73 -25.61 0.02 -11.69
CA PRO A 73 -26.01 -1.33 -12.11
C PRO A 73 -24.93 -2.42 -11.92
N ALA A 74 -23.81 -2.11 -11.29
CA ALA A 74 -22.74 -3.07 -11.05
C ALA A 74 -23.04 -3.96 -9.82
N ARG A 75 -23.12 -5.27 -10.03
CA ARG A 75 -23.39 -6.25 -8.96
C ARG A 75 -22.14 -6.79 -8.25
N ASP A 76 -20.97 -6.22 -8.50
CA ASP A 76 -19.69 -6.70 -7.96
C ASP A 76 -19.16 -5.91 -6.76
N ALA A 77 -19.88 -4.88 -6.31
CA ALA A 77 -19.54 -4.06 -5.15
C ALA A 77 -18.04 -3.68 -5.05
N ALA A 78 -17.37 -3.53 -6.20
CA ALA A 78 -15.92 -3.40 -6.28
C ALA A 78 -15.46 -2.12 -5.58
N LEU A 79 -14.34 -2.20 -4.85
CA LEU A 79 -13.71 -1.04 -4.23
C LEU A 79 -13.06 -0.20 -5.33
N ILE A 80 -13.38 1.08 -5.35
CA ILE A 80 -12.87 2.03 -6.34
C ILE A 80 -11.59 2.63 -5.76
N LEU A 81 -10.44 2.20 -6.29
CA LEU A 81 -9.13 2.68 -5.87
C LEU A 81 -8.52 3.59 -6.95
N PRO A 82 -8.36 4.89 -6.67
CA PRO A 82 -7.59 5.78 -7.53
C PRO A 82 -6.10 5.38 -7.52
N LEU A 83 -5.51 5.30 -8.71
CA LEU A 83 -4.07 5.22 -8.90
C LEU A 83 -3.53 6.60 -9.25
N PRO A 84 -2.31 6.94 -8.79
CA PRO A 84 -1.64 8.18 -9.17
C PRO A 84 -1.47 8.23 -10.68
N LYS A 85 -1.59 9.44 -11.25
CA LYS A 85 -1.34 9.67 -12.67
C LYS A 85 0.12 9.40 -13.00
N SER A 86 0.37 8.81 -14.16
CA SER A 86 1.70 8.71 -14.75
C SER A 86 1.95 9.94 -15.62
N THR A 87 2.14 11.12 -15.04
CA THR A 87 2.51 12.32 -15.80
C THR A 87 3.86 12.83 -15.33
N THR A 88 4.78 13.00 -16.27
CA THR A 88 6.12 13.59 -16.12
C THR A 88 6.10 15.11 -15.95
N ASN A 89 4.94 15.74 -15.76
CA ASN A 89 4.80 17.16 -15.49
C ASN A 89 4.02 17.33 -14.19
N ASP A 90 4.65 17.99 -13.23
CA ASP A 90 4.22 18.20 -11.83
C ASP A 90 3.07 19.23 -11.69
N ASP A 91 2.42 19.62 -12.78
CA ASP A 91 1.50 20.76 -12.77
C ASP A 91 0.04 20.30 -12.63
N ASP A 92 -0.47 20.51 -11.42
CA ASP A 92 -1.86 20.82 -11.09
C ASP A 92 -2.97 19.87 -11.55
N VAL A 93 -2.89 18.61 -11.10
CA VAL A 93 -4.11 17.80 -10.95
C VAL A 93 -4.35 17.55 -9.47
N GLU A 94 -5.56 17.86 -9.00
CA GLU A 94 -6.04 17.62 -7.64
C GLU A 94 -6.05 16.12 -7.31
N ASP A 95 -4.87 15.56 -6.97
CA ASP A 95 -4.76 14.27 -6.32
C ASP A 95 -5.44 14.37 -4.96
N GLU A 96 -6.27 13.39 -4.59
CA GLU A 96 -6.95 13.44 -3.29
C GLU A 96 -5.92 13.50 -2.15
N THR A 97 -5.86 14.67 -1.54
CA THR A 97 -5.11 14.93 -0.32
C THR A 97 -6.02 14.65 0.87
N ASN A 98 -5.44 14.13 1.95
CA ASN A 98 -6.20 14.03 3.19
C ASN A 98 -6.47 15.43 3.78
N ALA A 99 -7.26 15.50 4.86
CA ALA A 99 -7.55 16.75 5.58
C ALA A 99 -6.31 17.53 6.10
N ARG A 100 -5.11 16.94 5.99
CA ARG A 100 -3.81 17.52 6.38
C ARG A 100 -2.93 17.86 5.17
N GLY A 101 -3.49 17.84 3.95
CA GLY A 101 -2.76 18.15 2.71
C GLY A 101 -1.80 17.06 2.22
N VAL A 102 -1.83 15.85 2.80
CA VAL A 102 -0.92 14.76 2.41
C VAL A 102 -1.54 13.92 1.30
N LYS A 103 -0.81 13.75 0.18
CA LYS A 103 -1.23 12.95 -0.98
C LYS A 103 -1.29 11.46 -0.65
N HIS A 104 -2.34 10.80 -1.13
CA HIS A 104 -2.43 9.34 -1.09
C HIS A 104 -1.68 8.70 -2.26
N TYR A 105 -1.08 7.54 -2.04
CA TYR A 105 -0.33 6.82 -3.06
C TYR A 105 -0.69 5.34 -3.07
N SER A 106 -0.73 4.75 -4.26
CA SER A 106 -1.12 3.36 -4.50
C SER A 106 -0.31 2.77 -5.66
N ILE A 107 0.30 1.60 -5.46
CA ILE A 107 1.08 0.89 -6.47
C ILE A 107 0.57 -0.54 -6.59
N LEU A 108 0.32 -0.96 -7.83
CA LEU A 108 0.13 -2.38 -8.16
C LEU A 108 1.50 -3.02 -8.39
N LEU A 109 1.79 -4.11 -7.68
CA LEU A 109 3.10 -4.77 -7.71
C LEU A 109 3.09 -5.99 -8.63
N SER A 110 2.83 -7.17 -8.09
CA SER A 110 2.91 -8.43 -8.83
C SER A 110 1.56 -8.85 -9.43
N THR A 111 0.88 -7.92 -10.08
CA THR A 111 -0.34 -8.18 -10.83
C THR A 111 -0.01 -8.38 -12.31
N SER A 112 -0.64 -9.35 -12.97
CA SER A 112 -0.48 -9.51 -14.42
C SER A 112 -1.43 -8.56 -15.14
N ILE A 113 -0.95 -7.35 -15.39
CA ILE A 113 -1.42 -6.50 -16.48
C ILE A 113 -0.50 -6.86 -17.65
N PRO A 114 -0.99 -7.36 -18.80
CA PRO A 114 -2.33 -7.16 -19.36
C PRO A 114 -3.06 -8.48 -19.67
N ASP A 115 -4.31 -8.64 -19.21
CA ASP A 115 -5.23 -9.45 -20.00
C ASP A 115 -5.44 -8.70 -21.33
N ARG A 116 -4.73 -9.09 -22.39
CA ARG A 116 -4.75 -8.38 -23.69
C ARG A 116 -6.16 -8.32 -24.28
N LYS A 117 -7.01 -9.25 -23.87
CA LYS A 117 -8.39 -9.35 -24.29
C LYS A 117 -9.30 -8.78 -23.21
N ALA A 118 -9.97 -7.69 -23.53
CA ALA A 118 -11.02 -7.18 -22.68
C ALA A 118 -12.18 -8.19 -22.58
N THR A 119 -12.71 -8.35 -21.38
CA THR A 119 -13.93 -9.11 -21.10
C THR A 119 -15.13 -8.19 -21.27
N LEU A 120 -16.05 -8.55 -22.16
CA LEU A 120 -17.32 -7.85 -22.34
C LEU A 120 -18.37 -8.44 -21.39
N VAL A 121 -18.82 -7.63 -20.44
CA VAL A 121 -19.93 -7.94 -19.55
C VAL A 121 -21.20 -7.35 -20.14
N ARG A 122 -22.14 -8.22 -20.51
CA ARG A 122 -23.46 -7.80 -20.98
C ARG A 122 -24.33 -7.47 -19.77
N ARG A 123 -24.98 -6.32 -19.80
CA ARG A 123 -25.93 -5.85 -18.79
C ARG A 123 -27.26 -5.48 -19.42
N GLU A 124 -28.21 -5.11 -18.56
CA GLU A 124 -29.51 -4.55 -18.93
C GLU A 124 -29.41 -3.13 -19.51
N ASP A 125 -28.40 -2.35 -19.10
CA ASP A 125 -28.13 -0.98 -19.56
C ASP A 125 -27.16 -0.91 -20.76
N GLY A 126 -26.54 -2.04 -21.14
CA GLY A 126 -25.62 -2.11 -22.28
C GLY A 126 -24.49 -3.11 -22.09
N PHE A 127 -23.28 -2.74 -22.52
CA PHE A 127 -22.08 -3.56 -22.40
C PHE A 127 -21.00 -2.81 -21.64
N GLU A 128 -20.30 -3.52 -20.75
CA GLU A 128 -19.10 -3.01 -20.10
C GLU A 128 -17.87 -3.81 -20.48
N LYS A 129 -16.82 -3.07 -20.82
CA LYS A 129 -15.56 -3.63 -21.29
C LYS A 129 -14.55 -3.54 -20.14
N ARG A 130 -14.17 -4.70 -19.60
CA ARG A 130 -13.28 -4.85 -18.44
C ARG A 130 -11.95 -5.45 -18.85
N LEU A 131 -10.86 -4.84 -18.43
CA LEU A 131 -9.51 -5.42 -18.48
C LEU A 131 -9.22 -6.06 -17.12
N LEU A 132 -9.22 -7.40 -17.07
CA LEU A 132 -9.12 -8.13 -15.80
C LEU A 132 -7.71 -8.00 -15.20
N LEU A 133 -7.67 -7.70 -13.90
CA LEU A 133 -6.46 -7.67 -13.10
C LEU A 133 -6.32 -9.01 -12.38
N ARG A 134 -5.24 -9.73 -12.65
CA ARG A 134 -4.99 -11.05 -12.06
C ARG A 134 -3.76 -11.03 -11.17
N CYS A 135 -3.72 -11.91 -10.17
CA CYS A 135 -2.52 -12.19 -9.40
C CYS A 135 -1.43 -12.75 -10.33
N GLY A 136 -0.21 -12.21 -10.31
CA GLY A 136 0.91 -12.67 -11.14
C GLY A 136 1.34 -14.11 -10.85
N ARG A 137 1.08 -14.61 -9.64
CA ARG A 137 1.40 -15.98 -9.19
C ARG A 137 0.31 -16.97 -9.53
N CYS A 138 -0.87 -16.88 -8.90
CA CYS A 138 -1.95 -17.88 -9.07
C CYS A 138 -2.95 -17.56 -10.18
N ARG A 139 -2.83 -16.41 -10.86
CA ARG A 139 -3.70 -15.96 -11.97
C ARG A 139 -5.19 -15.77 -11.63
N VAL A 140 -5.57 -15.87 -10.35
CA VAL A 140 -6.92 -15.51 -9.86
C VAL A 140 -7.19 -14.03 -10.14
N VAL A 141 -8.40 -13.72 -10.57
CA VAL A 141 -8.87 -12.35 -10.81
C VAL A 141 -9.08 -11.67 -9.45
N VAL A 142 -8.44 -10.52 -9.26
CA VAL A 142 -8.49 -9.73 -8.01
C VAL A 142 -9.10 -8.34 -8.23
N GLY A 143 -9.35 -7.95 -9.48
CA GLY A 143 -9.85 -6.65 -9.84
C GLY A 143 -9.98 -6.50 -11.35
N TYR A 144 -10.22 -5.28 -11.81
CA TYR A 144 -10.23 -4.93 -13.22
C TYR A 144 -10.04 -3.42 -13.43
N PHE A 145 -9.70 -3.03 -14.65
CA PHE A 145 -9.85 -1.67 -15.16
C PHE A 145 -11.05 -1.62 -16.10
N LEU A 146 -11.70 -0.46 -16.17
CA LEU A 146 -12.62 -0.18 -17.28
C LEU A 146 -11.80 0.30 -18.47
N ASP A 147 -12.23 -0.09 -19.66
CA ASP A 147 -11.64 0.38 -20.91
C ASP A 147 -11.93 1.88 -21.11
N ASP A 148 -11.05 2.58 -21.83
CA ASP A 148 -11.09 4.04 -21.97
C ASP A 148 -12.40 4.56 -22.56
N VAL A 149 -13.13 3.72 -23.31
CA VAL A 149 -14.47 4.02 -23.83
C VAL A 149 -15.49 4.37 -22.75
N HIS A 150 -15.25 3.98 -21.49
CA HIS A 150 -16.12 4.29 -20.35
C HIS A 150 -15.86 5.67 -19.75
N PHE A 151 -14.83 6.39 -20.22
CA PHE A 151 -14.45 7.72 -19.75
C PHE A 151 -14.55 8.73 -20.91
N PRO A 152 -15.76 9.24 -21.21
CA PRO A 152 -15.95 10.21 -22.28
C PRO A 152 -15.11 11.47 -21.99
N GLY A 153 -14.25 11.85 -22.94
CA GLY A 153 -13.27 12.93 -22.78
C GLY A 153 -11.81 12.49 -22.58
N HIS A 154 -11.53 11.18 -22.52
CA HIS A 154 -10.14 10.64 -22.57
C HIS A 154 -9.80 9.92 -23.88
N ALA A 155 -10.74 9.84 -24.83
CA ALA A 155 -10.57 9.15 -26.10
C ALA A 155 -9.82 9.98 -27.18
N ASP A 156 -9.67 11.30 -26.98
CA ASP A 156 -9.02 12.20 -27.96
C ASP A 156 -7.49 12.32 -27.74
N ASP A 157 -6.99 11.85 -26.60
CA ASP A 157 -5.55 11.72 -26.35
C ASP A 157 -5.04 10.43 -27.01
N THR A 158 -4.94 10.47 -28.34
CA THR A 158 -4.31 9.45 -29.19
C THR A 158 -2.80 9.33 -28.98
N ASN A 159 -2.21 10.07 -28.04
CA ASN A 159 -0.86 9.82 -27.56
C ASN A 159 -0.90 8.71 -26.51
N GLU A 160 0.02 7.75 -26.62
CA GLU A 160 0.14 6.51 -25.82
C GLU A 160 0.39 6.71 -24.30
N GLY A 161 -0.37 7.58 -23.64
CA GLY A 161 -0.19 7.99 -22.27
C GLY A 161 -1.32 8.91 -21.76
N GLY A 162 -2.57 8.54 -22.02
CA GLY A 162 -3.75 9.29 -21.59
C GLY A 162 -3.67 9.73 -20.13
N GLY A 163 -3.57 11.05 -19.92
CA GLY A 163 -3.32 11.74 -18.65
C GLY A 163 -4.49 11.73 -17.65
N GLY A 164 -5.30 10.67 -17.69
CA GLY A 164 -6.44 10.46 -16.81
C GLY A 164 -6.06 9.86 -15.46
N VAL A 165 -6.89 10.12 -14.45
CA VAL A 165 -6.78 9.40 -13.17
C VAL A 165 -7.12 7.94 -13.45
N LYS A 166 -6.11 7.08 -13.43
CA LYS A 166 -6.33 5.64 -13.66
C LYS A 166 -6.96 5.05 -12.41
N VAL A 167 -8.16 4.50 -12.55
CA VAL A 167 -8.88 3.88 -11.41
C VAL A 167 -8.86 2.37 -11.56
N VAL A 168 -8.48 1.66 -10.50
CA VAL A 168 -8.60 0.20 -10.43
C VAL A 168 -9.81 -0.18 -9.58
N TYR A 169 -10.62 -1.11 -10.08
CA TYR A 169 -11.75 -1.67 -9.38
C TYR A 169 -11.32 -2.98 -8.74
N LEU A 170 -11.13 -2.99 -7.43
CA LEU A 170 -10.69 -4.16 -6.69
C LEU A 170 -11.90 -5.00 -6.29
N LEU A 171 -11.88 -6.29 -6.64
CA LEU A 171 -12.94 -7.19 -6.24
C LEU A 171 -12.84 -7.43 -4.73
N PRO A 172 -13.98 -7.36 -3.98
CA PRO A 172 -14.01 -7.67 -2.56
C PRO A 172 -13.33 -9.01 -2.30
N GLY A 173 -12.62 -9.16 -1.18
CA GLY A 173 -11.79 -10.32 -0.75
C GLY A 173 -10.80 -10.94 -1.75
N GLY A 174 -10.53 -10.33 -2.91
CA GLY A 174 -9.39 -10.75 -3.74
C GLY A 174 -8.04 -10.48 -3.06
N LEU A 175 -8.04 -9.55 -2.09
CA LEU A 175 -6.88 -9.06 -1.37
C LEU A 175 -7.06 -9.21 0.14
N ILE A 176 -5.96 -9.36 0.86
CA ILE A 176 -5.88 -9.39 2.32
C ILE A 176 -4.74 -8.49 2.82
N GLU A 177 -4.99 -7.64 3.82
CA GLU A 177 -3.95 -6.77 4.40
C GLU A 177 -2.92 -7.61 5.19
N THR A 178 -1.64 -7.25 5.11
CA THR A 178 -0.56 -7.99 5.79
C THR A 178 -0.77 -8.10 7.30
N GLY A 179 -1.29 -7.04 7.94
CA GLY A 179 -1.53 -7.03 9.40
C GLY A 179 -2.66 -7.96 9.87
N ILE A 180 -3.50 -8.46 8.98
CA ILE A 180 -4.56 -9.43 9.30
C ILE A 180 -4.23 -10.84 8.79
N MET A 181 -3.13 -11.00 8.04
CA MET A 181 -2.71 -12.32 7.58
C MET A 181 -2.33 -13.20 8.77
N GLY A 182 -2.92 -14.40 8.83
CA GLY A 182 -2.68 -15.36 9.92
C GLY A 182 -3.58 -15.17 11.14
N ASP A 183 -4.42 -14.14 11.17
CA ASP A 183 -5.46 -13.96 12.20
C ASP A 183 -6.81 -14.45 11.65
N GLU A 184 -7.13 -15.72 11.90
CA GLU A 184 -8.34 -16.37 11.37
C GLU A 184 -9.63 -15.64 11.77
N ASP A 185 -9.69 -15.07 12.97
CA ASP A 185 -10.87 -14.37 13.46
C ASP A 185 -11.12 -13.07 12.71
N LYS A 186 -10.06 -12.40 12.22
CA LYS A 186 -10.18 -11.21 11.36
C LYS A 186 -10.46 -11.55 9.90
N VAL A 187 -10.19 -12.79 9.47
CA VAL A 187 -10.43 -13.24 8.10
C VAL A 187 -11.88 -13.67 7.88
N LYS A 188 -12.54 -14.26 8.89
CA LYS A 188 -13.93 -14.74 8.83
C LYS A 188 -14.97 -13.70 8.36
N PRO A 189 -14.97 -12.44 8.84
CA PRO A 189 -15.93 -11.44 8.36
C PRO A 189 -15.79 -11.16 6.86
N MET A 190 -14.58 -11.28 6.34
CA MET A 190 -14.30 -11.08 4.93
C MET A 190 -14.79 -12.27 4.08
N ASP A 191 -14.87 -13.49 4.61
CA ASP A 191 -15.54 -14.62 3.96
C ASP A 191 -17.06 -14.45 3.91
N GLN A 192 -17.64 -13.90 4.97
CA GLN A 192 -19.08 -13.67 5.04
C GLN A 192 -19.56 -12.70 3.95
N GLU A 193 -18.77 -11.68 3.61
CA GLU A 193 -19.07 -10.75 2.53
C GLU A 193 -19.28 -11.45 1.17
N TRP A 194 -18.52 -12.52 0.91
CA TRP A 194 -18.64 -13.30 -0.33
C TRP A 194 -19.81 -14.27 -0.31
N SER A 195 -20.16 -14.79 0.87
CA SER A 195 -21.26 -15.75 0.99
C SER A 195 -22.62 -15.18 0.55
N GLY A 196 -22.79 -13.85 0.60
CA GLY A 196 -24.00 -13.18 0.10
C GLY A 196 -24.13 -13.09 -1.41
N TRP A 197 -23.14 -13.59 -2.18
CA TRP A 197 -23.15 -13.60 -3.65
C TRP A 197 -23.42 -14.99 -4.24
N ALA A 198 -23.50 -16.02 -3.39
CA ALA A 198 -23.79 -17.41 -3.78
C ALA A 198 -25.30 -17.66 -3.96
#